data_AF-A0A2R6MCJ1-F1
#
_entry.id   AF-A0A2R6MCJ1-F1
#
_cell.length_a   1.000
_cell.length_b   1.000
_cell.length_c   1.000
_cell.angle_alpha   90.00
_cell.angle_beta   90.00
_cell.angle_gamma   90.00
#
_symmetry.space_group_name_H-M   'P 1'
#
loop_
_entity.id
_entity.type
_entity.pdbx_description
1 polymer ?
#
loop_
_entity_poly.entity_id
_entity_poly.type
_entity_poly.pdbx_seq_one_letter_code
_entity_poly.pdbx_strand_id
1 'polypeptide(L)'
;MSAVVVTRWARRFLAASALFLVAWQATALVAVLPAAGAAVEAIPRRAQVALAVHGFVLHAVFGKAYSLVPSYFDRSLAVPCAPAVHLPLTAAGAVGLVAAPLRPIPEIAGSLGALLWAAGVVVFVAALGWTVRDNPTGRETGTSEANAHRRRVDRFANAFVPVVLGYLLAGAYGTVARYVVLPDLFPEPTFAQTTHLLAAGTAALLIFAVGFRLFPRFLVASPPQSLVAVVLPAGAVAPAILAWGLYRNPWFQAGAALQAVAVVGFAAAYAALFARSDRRRVGFYAVLFGVASGVLGVLVGLNFAFTGSGFELVDAHFRLNVLGFLGLTIVGATYQFYPPTVGSFPGASDRTGLAAAALIGLGLLGELSGTIAESGTAVTAGRASALAGAVVFAGLLLGVFYER
;
A
#
# COMPACT_ATOMS: atom_id res chain seq x y z
N MET A 1 -15.15 21.05 14.62
CA MET A 1 -13.73 20.95 15.05
C MET A 1 -13.07 19.61 14.71
N SER A 2 -13.76 18.46 14.79
CA SER A 2 -13.18 17.12 14.53
C SER A 2 -12.61 16.95 13.11
N ALA A 3 -13.32 17.37 12.06
CA ALA A 3 -12.88 17.19 10.66
C ALA A 3 -11.57 17.92 10.33
N VAL A 4 -11.34 19.11 10.90
CA VAL A 4 -10.10 19.89 10.73
C VAL A 4 -8.92 19.15 11.35
N VAL A 5 -9.10 18.61 12.56
CA VAL A 5 -8.07 17.83 13.27
C VAL A 5 -7.71 16.57 12.46
N VAL A 6 -8.71 15.82 12.00
CA VAL A 6 -8.50 14.60 11.19
C VAL A 6 -7.77 14.93 9.89
N THR A 7 -8.16 16.00 9.20
CA THR A 7 -7.51 16.43 7.95
C THR A 7 -6.05 16.81 8.18
N ARG A 8 -5.75 17.55 9.25
CA ARG A 8 -4.38 17.94 9.62
C ARG A 8 -3.49 16.72 9.82
N TRP A 9 -3.96 15.73 10.57
CA TRP A 9 -3.19 14.50 10.81
C TRP A 9 -3.10 13.60 9.58
N ALA A 10 -4.15 13.55 8.75
CA ALA A 10 -4.10 12.86 7.46
C ALA A 10 -2.98 13.41 6.57
N ARG A 11 -2.80 14.75 6.52
CA ARG A 11 -1.66 15.38 5.82
C ARG A 11 -0.31 14.96 6.41
N ARG A 12 -0.18 14.91 7.74
CA ARG A 12 1.07 14.48 8.41
C ARG A 12 1.43 13.02 8.13
N PHE A 13 0.44 12.12 8.15
CA PHE A 13 0.63 10.71 7.75
C PHE A 13 1.11 10.58 6.30
N LEU A 14 0.50 11.34 5.39
CA LEU A 14 0.90 11.33 3.97
C LEU A 14 2.28 11.95 3.73
N ALA A 15 2.65 13.00 4.48
CA ALA A 15 3.99 13.56 4.45
C ALA A 15 5.03 12.51 4.90
N ALA A 16 4.80 11.85 6.05
CA ALA A 16 5.66 10.78 6.54
C ALA A 16 5.78 9.63 5.53
N SER A 17 4.64 9.20 4.98
CA SER A 17 4.57 8.19 3.91
C SER A 17 5.45 8.56 2.71
N ALA A 18 5.35 9.79 2.19
CA ALA A 18 6.15 10.23 1.05
C ALA A 18 7.65 10.26 1.36
N LEU A 19 8.04 10.66 2.58
CA LEU A 19 9.43 10.61 3.02
C LEU A 19 9.96 9.17 3.12
N PHE A 20 9.17 8.25 3.65
CA PHE A 20 9.53 6.82 3.67
C PHE A 20 9.64 6.22 2.27
N LEU A 21 8.80 6.65 1.32
CA LEU A 21 8.94 6.26 -0.09
C LEU A 21 10.28 6.72 -0.66
N VAL A 22 10.65 7.98 -0.46
CA VAL A 22 11.95 8.51 -0.93
C VAL A 22 13.11 7.74 -0.29
N ALA A 23 13.06 7.51 1.02
CA ALA A 23 14.08 6.73 1.73
C ALA A 23 14.18 5.29 1.19
N TRP A 24 13.05 4.62 0.95
CA TRP A 24 13.04 3.29 0.34
C TRP A 24 13.69 3.29 -1.04
N GLN A 25 13.37 4.27 -1.88
CA GLN A 25 13.89 4.31 -3.24
C GLN A 25 15.37 4.68 -3.30
N ALA A 26 15.83 5.53 -2.37
CA ALA A 26 17.24 5.83 -2.21
C ALA A 26 18.02 4.57 -1.81
N THR A 27 17.53 3.83 -0.81
CA THR A 27 18.16 2.57 -0.37
C THR A 27 18.15 1.50 -1.46
N ALA A 28 17.06 1.39 -2.23
CA ALA A 28 16.98 0.47 -3.36
C ALA A 28 17.98 0.81 -4.48
N LEU A 29 18.16 2.09 -4.80
CA LEU A 29 19.16 2.51 -5.79
C LEU A 29 20.58 2.23 -5.29
N VAL A 30 20.90 2.60 -4.05
CA VAL A 30 22.23 2.34 -3.46
C VAL A 30 22.56 0.85 -3.49
N ALA A 31 21.58 -0.03 -3.28
CA ALA A 31 21.78 -1.47 -3.30
C ALA A 31 22.21 -2.07 -4.66
N VAL A 32 22.12 -1.32 -5.77
CA VAL A 32 22.56 -1.79 -7.11
C VAL A 32 23.69 -0.97 -7.72
N LEU A 33 24.11 0.11 -7.06
CA LEU A 33 25.25 0.87 -7.53
C LEU A 33 26.53 0.04 -7.33
N PRO A 34 27.47 0.05 -8.30
CA PRO A 34 28.78 -0.56 -8.09
C PRO A 34 29.39 0.01 -6.81
N ALA A 35 29.86 -0.85 -5.92
CA ALA A 35 30.55 -0.42 -4.70
C ALA A 35 31.82 0.35 -5.13
N ALA A 36 31.73 1.67 -5.16
CA ALA A 36 32.84 2.55 -5.48
C ALA A 36 33.82 2.52 -4.29
N GLY A 37 34.63 1.47 -4.19
CA GLY A 37 35.74 1.34 -3.24
C GLY A 37 35.40 1.29 -1.74
N ALA A 38 34.17 1.58 -1.34
CA ALA A 38 33.70 1.48 0.04
C ALA A 38 32.80 0.26 0.20
N ALA A 39 33.07 -0.56 1.22
CA ALA A 39 32.22 -1.66 1.66
C ALA A 39 30.89 -1.13 2.22
N VAL A 40 29.99 -0.66 1.35
CA VAL A 40 28.61 -0.38 1.75
C VAL A 40 27.96 -1.74 2.00
N GLU A 41 27.74 -2.07 3.27
CA GLU A 41 27.04 -3.29 3.65
C GLU A 41 25.65 -3.28 2.98
N ALA A 42 25.32 -4.37 2.28
CA ALA A 42 24.07 -4.47 1.55
C ALA A 42 22.88 -4.26 2.49
N ILE A 43 22.01 -3.32 2.15
CA ILE A 43 20.83 -3.01 2.97
C ILE A 43 19.91 -4.23 2.99
N PRO A 44 19.66 -4.85 4.16
CA PRO A 44 18.88 -6.07 4.24
C PRO A 44 17.46 -5.86 3.72
N ARG A 45 16.90 -6.88 3.01
CA ARG A 45 15.52 -6.84 2.48
C ARG A 45 14.48 -6.50 3.55
N ARG A 46 14.70 -6.90 4.80
CA ARG A 46 13.81 -6.55 5.92
C ARG A 46 13.72 -5.03 6.16
N ALA A 47 14.84 -4.31 6.05
CA ALA A 47 14.84 -2.85 6.17
C ALA A 47 14.07 -2.21 5.01
N GLN A 48 14.24 -2.73 3.79
CA GLN A 48 13.48 -2.26 2.63
C GLN A 48 11.97 -2.50 2.79
N VAL A 49 11.56 -3.68 3.28
CA VAL A 49 10.14 -3.97 3.58
C VAL A 49 9.60 -3.07 4.70
N ALA A 50 10.40 -2.76 5.71
CA ALA A 50 10.01 -1.83 6.76
C ALA A 50 9.79 -0.41 6.19
N LEU A 51 10.70 0.11 5.37
CA LEU A 51 10.51 1.41 4.69
C LEU A 51 9.28 1.38 3.78
N ALA A 52 9.13 0.34 2.96
CA ALA A 52 8.10 0.26 1.92
C ALA A 52 6.70 0.01 2.47
N VAL A 53 6.53 -1.04 3.28
CA VAL A 53 5.21 -1.49 3.73
C VAL A 53 4.81 -0.75 5.01
N HIS A 54 5.68 -0.73 6.02
CA HIS A 54 5.37 -0.11 7.31
C HIS A 54 5.44 1.41 7.21
N GLY A 55 6.50 1.96 6.63
CA GLY A 55 6.77 3.39 6.52
C GLY A 55 5.95 4.09 5.43
N PHE A 56 5.92 3.56 4.21
CA PHE A 56 5.22 4.20 3.09
C PHE A 56 3.75 3.77 3.00
N VAL A 57 3.48 2.53 2.57
CA VAL A 57 2.12 2.08 2.21
C VAL A 57 1.15 2.23 3.39
N LEU A 58 1.49 1.68 4.55
CA LEU A 58 0.57 1.68 5.69
C LEU A 58 0.38 3.07 6.30
N HIS A 59 1.39 3.96 6.28
CA HIS A 59 1.18 5.35 6.71
C HIS A 59 0.21 6.11 5.79
N ALA A 60 0.29 5.93 4.47
CA ALA A 60 -0.69 6.52 3.56
C ALA A 60 -2.10 6.00 3.84
N VAL A 61 -2.24 4.68 4.02
CA VAL A 61 -3.49 4.03 4.37
C VAL A 61 -4.05 4.57 5.68
N PHE A 62 -3.26 4.61 6.75
CA PHE A 62 -3.67 5.12 8.05
C PHE A 62 -4.14 6.56 7.98
N GLY A 63 -3.39 7.42 7.28
CA GLY A 63 -3.74 8.82 7.12
C GLY A 63 -5.12 9.03 6.48
N LYS A 64 -5.47 8.22 5.48
CA LYS A 64 -6.76 8.35 4.78
C LYS A 64 -7.90 7.56 5.40
N ALA A 65 -7.62 6.45 6.06
CA ALA A 65 -8.66 5.62 6.65
C ALA A 65 -9.45 6.36 7.74
N TYR A 66 -8.81 7.25 8.52
CA TYR A 66 -9.51 8.05 9.54
C TYR A 66 -10.60 8.99 8.99
N SER A 67 -10.52 9.40 7.72
CA SER A 67 -11.57 10.21 7.08
C SER A 67 -12.49 9.38 6.19
N LEU A 68 -11.94 8.39 5.48
CA LEU A 68 -12.70 7.58 4.54
C LEU A 68 -13.55 6.52 5.24
N VAL A 69 -12.97 5.72 6.14
CA VAL A 69 -13.69 4.58 6.74
C VAL A 69 -14.91 5.05 7.54
N PRO A 70 -14.86 6.06 8.42
CA PRO A 70 -16.07 6.52 9.11
C PRO A 70 -17.17 6.99 8.13
N SER A 71 -16.83 7.83 7.15
CA SER A 71 -17.81 8.34 6.18
C SER A 71 -18.44 7.21 5.35
N TYR A 72 -17.66 6.17 5.07
CA TYR A 72 -18.11 4.97 4.39
C TYR A 72 -19.12 4.16 5.17
N PHE A 73 -19.14 4.29 6.48
CA PHE A 73 -20.07 3.60 7.37
C PHE A 73 -21.20 4.53 7.85
N ASP A 74 -21.35 5.70 7.22
CA ASP A 74 -22.27 6.75 7.65
C ASP A 74 -22.03 7.20 9.10
N ARG A 75 -20.76 7.32 9.48
CA ARG A 75 -20.32 7.70 10.81
C ARG A 75 -19.31 8.84 10.75
N SER A 76 -19.23 9.56 11.86
CA SER A 76 -18.12 10.48 12.13
C SER A 76 -17.11 9.79 13.05
N LEU A 77 -15.82 10.06 12.85
CA LEU A 77 -14.77 9.50 13.69
C LEU A 77 -15.03 9.80 15.17
N ALA A 78 -15.19 8.76 15.98
CA ALA A 78 -15.57 8.89 17.39
C ALA A 78 -14.43 9.41 18.27
N VAL A 79 -13.17 9.16 17.88
CA VAL A 79 -11.96 9.59 18.61
C VAL A 79 -11.06 10.44 17.71
N PRO A 80 -11.36 11.74 17.51
CA PRO A 80 -10.61 12.59 16.57
C PRO A 80 -9.13 12.81 16.92
N CYS A 81 -8.73 12.55 18.17
CA CYS A 81 -7.35 12.66 18.62
C CYS A 81 -6.51 11.38 18.37
N ALA A 82 -7.13 10.24 18.02
CA ALA A 82 -6.41 8.99 17.78
C ALA A 82 -5.26 9.11 16.76
N PRO A 83 -5.40 9.84 15.63
CA PRO A 83 -4.29 10.05 14.70
C PRO A 83 -3.06 10.71 15.32
N ALA A 84 -3.24 11.55 16.35
CA ALA A 84 -2.16 12.26 17.03
C ALA A 84 -1.27 11.34 17.86
N VAL A 85 -1.85 10.27 18.40
CA VAL A 85 -1.14 9.24 19.16
C VAL A 85 -0.59 8.18 18.20
N HIS A 86 -1.39 7.80 17.21
CA HIS A 86 -1.05 6.76 16.25
C HIS A 86 0.21 7.10 15.42
N LEU A 87 0.28 8.31 14.85
CA LEU A 87 1.40 8.68 13.95
C LEU A 87 2.79 8.54 14.59
N PRO A 88 3.08 9.16 15.76
CA PRO A 88 4.42 9.04 16.34
C PRO A 88 4.78 7.59 16.69
N LEU A 89 3.80 6.79 17.14
CA LEU A 89 4.00 5.37 17.44
C LEU A 89 4.39 4.57 16.19
N THR A 90 3.64 4.69 15.09
CA THR A 90 3.96 3.94 13.87
C THR A 90 5.18 4.47 13.14
N ALA A 91 5.45 5.78 13.19
CA ALA A 91 6.63 6.36 12.55
C ALA A 91 7.91 5.93 13.27
N ALA A 92 7.96 6.07 14.60
CA ALA A 92 9.08 5.59 15.41
C ALA A 92 9.21 4.06 15.33
N GLY A 93 8.09 3.34 15.34
CA GLY A 93 8.05 1.90 15.16
C GLY A 93 8.63 1.44 13.83
N ALA A 94 8.25 2.10 12.72
CA ALA A 94 8.82 1.82 11.40
C ALA A 94 10.32 2.11 11.35
N VAL A 95 10.79 3.22 11.93
CA VAL A 95 12.23 3.53 12.02
C VAL A 95 13.00 2.45 12.81
N GLY A 96 12.46 2.00 13.96
CA GLY A 96 13.05 0.90 14.72
C GLY A 96 13.15 -0.39 13.92
N LEU A 97 12.09 -0.74 13.17
CA LEU A 97 12.07 -1.92 12.28
C LEU A 97 13.07 -1.81 11.10
N VAL A 98 13.30 -0.59 10.60
CA VAL A 98 14.32 -0.32 9.57
C VAL A 98 15.73 -0.46 10.13
N ALA A 99 15.95 0.01 11.36
CA ALA A 99 17.25 -0.01 12.01
C ALA A 99 17.64 -1.40 12.53
N ALA A 100 16.67 -2.22 12.94
CA ALA A 100 16.89 -3.53 13.54
C ALA A 100 17.82 -4.49 12.77
N PRO A 101 17.76 -4.62 11.44
CA PRO A 101 18.69 -5.48 10.70
C PRO A 101 20.03 -4.81 10.35
N LEU A 102 20.25 -3.53 10.68
CA LEU A 102 21.47 -2.79 10.33
C LEU A 102 22.54 -2.96 11.40
N ARG A 103 23.79 -3.22 11.01
CA ARG A 103 24.91 -3.25 11.95
C ARG A 103 25.49 -1.83 12.11
N PRO A 104 25.95 -1.44 13.31
CA PRO A 104 26.01 -2.19 14.58
C PRO A 104 24.80 -1.94 15.51
N ILE A 105 23.59 -1.71 14.98
CA ILE A 105 22.44 -1.32 15.82
C ILE A 105 22.05 -2.45 16.79
N PRO A 106 21.84 -2.16 18.09
CA PRO A 106 21.40 -3.17 19.06
C PRO A 106 20.03 -3.79 18.73
N GLU A 107 19.86 -5.08 19.04
CA GLU A 107 18.62 -5.83 18.78
C GLU A 107 17.37 -5.22 19.44
N ILE A 108 17.54 -4.53 20.57
CA ILE A 108 16.44 -3.84 21.29
C ILE A 108 15.72 -2.80 20.41
N ALA A 109 16.40 -2.24 19.40
CA ALA A 109 15.76 -1.34 18.43
C ALA A 109 14.64 -2.04 17.65
N GLY A 110 14.82 -3.33 17.34
CA GLY A 110 13.80 -4.15 16.70
C GLY A 110 12.61 -4.44 17.61
N SER A 111 12.86 -4.82 18.86
CA SER A 111 11.79 -5.08 19.83
C SER A 111 10.97 -3.82 20.13
N LEU A 112 11.64 -2.69 20.41
CA LEU A 112 10.96 -1.41 20.64
C LEU A 112 10.21 -0.95 19.38
N GLY A 113 10.84 -1.08 18.21
CA GLY A 113 10.23 -0.74 16.93
C GLY A 113 8.94 -1.53 16.67
N ALA A 114 8.99 -2.84 16.86
CA ALA A 114 7.83 -3.72 16.70
C ALA A 114 6.72 -3.41 17.69
N LEU A 115 7.04 -3.21 18.98
CA LEU A 115 6.08 -2.89 20.03
C LEU A 115 5.40 -1.52 19.79
N LEU A 116 6.16 -0.49 19.45
CA LEU A 116 5.63 0.84 19.12
C LEU A 116 4.72 0.78 17.90
N TRP A 117 5.15 0.06 16.86
CA TRP A 117 4.36 -0.09 15.64
C TRP A 117 3.03 -0.80 15.91
N ALA A 118 3.05 -1.92 16.64
CA ALA A 118 1.85 -2.64 17.01
C ALA A 118 0.93 -1.85 17.96
N ALA A 119 1.49 -1.10 18.92
CA ALA A 119 0.70 -0.20 19.76
C ALA A 119 -0.04 0.86 18.93
N GLY A 120 0.63 1.43 17.92
CA GLY A 120 0.01 2.33 16.95
C GLY A 120 -1.14 1.65 16.18
N VAL A 121 -0.93 0.43 15.70
CA VAL A 121 -1.98 -0.38 15.05
C VAL A 121 -3.17 -0.62 15.99
N VAL A 122 -2.95 -0.93 17.25
CA VAL A 122 -4.02 -1.11 18.24
C VAL A 122 -4.82 0.17 18.41
N VAL A 123 -4.16 1.33 18.54
CA VAL A 123 -4.82 2.65 18.61
C VAL A 123 -5.70 2.89 17.37
N PHE A 124 -5.18 2.58 16.19
CA PHE A 124 -5.90 2.72 14.92
C PHE A 124 -7.14 1.83 14.85
N VAL A 125 -6.97 0.54 15.09
CA VAL A 125 -8.06 -0.44 15.01
C VAL A 125 -9.10 -0.18 16.09
N ALA A 126 -8.70 0.16 17.32
CA ALA A 126 -9.62 0.52 18.39
C ALA A 126 -10.44 1.77 18.04
N ALA A 127 -9.80 2.81 17.51
CA ALA A 127 -10.50 4.04 17.13
C ALA A 127 -11.51 3.82 16.00
N LEU A 128 -11.15 3.05 14.95
CA LEU A 128 -12.06 2.74 13.86
C LEU A 128 -13.15 1.75 14.29
N GLY A 129 -12.80 0.68 14.99
CA GLY A 129 -13.73 -0.31 15.51
C GLY A 129 -14.76 0.31 16.44
N TRP A 130 -14.33 1.20 17.34
CA TRP A 130 -15.24 1.98 18.17
C TRP A 130 -16.14 2.88 17.34
N THR A 131 -15.62 3.51 16.28
CA THR A 131 -16.39 4.41 15.40
C THR A 131 -17.50 3.69 14.65
N VAL A 132 -17.27 2.44 14.21
CA VAL A 132 -18.22 1.67 13.39
C VAL A 132 -18.95 0.57 14.17
N ARG A 133 -18.87 0.59 15.51
CA ARG A 133 -19.35 -0.48 16.41
C ARG A 133 -20.84 -0.82 16.26
N ASP A 134 -21.66 0.16 15.88
CA ASP A 134 -23.10 0.04 15.69
C ASP A 134 -23.49 -0.27 14.24
N ASN A 135 -22.53 -0.33 13.32
CA ASN A 135 -22.72 -0.66 11.91
C ASN A 135 -21.56 -1.54 11.37
N PRO A 136 -21.20 -2.66 12.03
CA PRO A 136 -19.94 -3.37 11.74
C PRO A 136 -19.86 -3.96 10.33
N THR A 137 -21.01 -4.21 9.69
CA THR A 137 -21.11 -4.75 8.32
C THR A 137 -21.35 -3.66 7.26
N GLY A 138 -21.51 -2.40 7.67
CA GLY A 138 -21.70 -1.27 6.75
C GLY A 138 -23.04 -1.29 6.02
N ARG A 139 -24.12 -1.71 6.69
CA ARG A 139 -25.50 -1.68 6.16
C ARG A 139 -25.89 -0.26 5.75
N GLU A 140 -25.53 0.70 6.59
CA GLU A 140 -25.55 2.15 6.32
C GLU A 140 -24.21 2.54 5.69
N THR A 141 -24.25 3.22 4.54
CA THR A 141 -23.04 3.40 3.69
C THR A 141 -22.61 4.85 3.49
N GLY A 142 -23.37 5.82 4.01
CA GLY A 142 -23.15 7.25 3.73
C GLY A 142 -23.35 7.62 2.26
N THR A 143 -24.03 6.77 1.49
CA THR A 143 -24.30 6.99 0.07
C THR A 143 -25.58 7.80 -0.09
N SER A 144 -25.48 9.00 -0.67
CA SER A 144 -26.62 9.89 -0.90
C SER A 144 -27.64 9.29 -1.88
N GLU A 145 -28.89 9.78 -1.84
CA GLU A 145 -29.95 9.32 -2.74
C GLU A 145 -29.62 9.54 -4.23
N ALA A 146 -28.91 10.63 -4.55
CA ALA A 146 -28.40 10.86 -5.92
C ALA A 146 -27.45 9.74 -6.41
N ASN A 147 -26.87 8.96 -5.50
CA ASN A 147 -26.01 7.82 -5.77
C ASN A 147 -26.63 6.47 -5.33
N ALA A 148 -27.96 6.41 -5.16
CA ALA A 148 -28.67 5.23 -4.68
C ALA A 148 -28.30 3.93 -5.40
N HIS A 149 -28.04 4.00 -6.71
CA HIS A 149 -27.63 2.87 -7.55
C HIS A 149 -26.30 2.23 -7.13
N ARG A 150 -25.45 2.93 -6.36
CA ARG A 150 -24.15 2.44 -5.86
C ARG A 150 -24.24 1.71 -4.52
N ARG A 151 -25.34 1.89 -3.77
CA ARG A 151 -25.52 1.39 -2.39
C ARG A 151 -25.20 -0.10 -2.24
N ARG A 152 -25.59 -0.93 -3.20
CA ARG A 152 -25.35 -2.38 -3.16
C ARG A 152 -23.86 -2.70 -3.16
N VAL A 153 -23.11 -2.08 -4.07
CA VAL A 153 -21.65 -2.27 -4.18
C VAL A 153 -20.96 -1.68 -2.95
N ASP A 154 -21.37 -0.50 -2.50
CA ASP A 154 -20.79 0.14 -1.31
C ASP A 154 -20.98 -0.70 -0.04
N ARG A 155 -22.18 -1.28 0.17
CA ARG A 155 -22.46 -2.17 1.30
C ARG A 155 -21.63 -3.45 1.23
N PHE A 156 -21.55 -4.06 0.04
CA PHE A 156 -20.75 -5.26 -0.14
C PHE A 156 -19.26 -4.99 0.12
N ALA A 157 -18.73 -3.88 -0.38
CA ALA A 157 -17.34 -3.48 -0.14
C ALA A 157 -17.04 -3.19 1.34
N ASN A 158 -17.97 -2.56 2.07
CA ASN A 158 -17.82 -2.28 3.50
C ASN A 158 -17.64 -3.54 4.35
N ALA A 159 -18.33 -4.63 3.99
CA ALA A 159 -18.23 -5.89 4.73
C ALA A 159 -16.81 -6.47 4.77
N PHE A 160 -15.91 -6.03 3.88
CA PHE A 160 -14.50 -6.46 3.85
C PHE A 160 -13.57 -5.57 4.67
N VAL A 161 -14.01 -4.40 5.15
CA VAL A 161 -13.17 -3.54 6.00
C VAL A 161 -12.81 -4.22 7.33
N PRO A 162 -13.72 -4.91 8.04
CA PRO A 162 -13.34 -5.70 9.22
C PRO A 162 -12.28 -6.76 8.92
N VAL A 163 -12.33 -7.39 7.73
CA VAL A 163 -11.33 -8.39 7.29
C VAL A 163 -9.96 -7.74 7.11
N VAL A 164 -9.90 -6.55 6.51
CA VAL A 164 -8.68 -5.74 6.42
C VAL A 164 -8.10 -5.47 7.81
N LEU A 165 -8.92 -5.06 8.78
CA LEU A 165 -8.46 -4.79 10.14
C LEU A 165 -7.96 -6.07 10.84
N GLY A 166 -8.59 -7.21 10.58
CA GLY A 166 -8.14 -8.52 11.05
C GLY A 166 -6.75 -8.89 10.50
N TYR A 167 -6.52 -8.69 9.20
CA TYR A 167 -5.20 -8.89 8.60
C TYR A 167 -4.15 -7.94 9.15
N LEU A 168 -4.52 -6.68 9.43
CA LEU A 168 -3.62 -5.72 10.03
C LEU A 168 -3.18 -6.15 11.44
N LEU A 169 -4.13 -6.61 12.27
CA LEU A 169 -3.84 -7.13 13.60
C LEU A 169 -2.98 -8.40 13.55
N ALA A 170 -3.31 -9.34 12.66
CA ALA A 170 -2.52 -10.57 12.49
C ALA A 170 -1.10 -10.26 12.00
N GLY A 171 -0.95 -9.34 11.05
CA GLY A 171 0.35 -8.85 10.59
C GLY A 171 1.13 -8.15 11.70
N ALA A 172 0.48 -7.31 12.51
CA ALA A 172 1.12 -6.65 13.65
C ALA A 172 1.57 -7.62 14.72
N TYR A 173 0.76 -8.63 15.03
CA TYR A 173 1.13 -9.72 15.91
C TYR A 173 2.35 -10.46 15.36
N GLY A 174 2.34 -10.88 14.10
CA GLY A 174 3.47 -11.58 13.47
C GLY A 174 4.74 -10.73 13.41
N THR A 175 4.63 -9.40 13.33
CA THR A 175 5.77 -8.48 13.44
C THR A 175 6.32 -8.48 14.87
N VAL A 176 5.46 -8.43 15.89
CA VAL A 176 5.87 -8.41 17.31
C VAL A 176 6.43 -9.75 17.77
N ALA A 177 5.77 -10.87 17.46
CA ALA A 177 6.17 -12.21 17.87
C ALA A 177 7.60 -12.59 17.44
N ARG A 178 8.10 -11.95 16.36
CA ARG A 178 9.49 -12.11 15.92
C ARG A 178 10.52 -11.55 16.91
N TYR A 179 10.17 -10.55 17.70
CA TYR A 179 11.08 -9.80 18.56
C TYR A 179 10.83 -9.97 20.06
N VAL A 180 9.68 -10.51 20.42
CA VAL A 180 9.33 -10.85 21.81
C VAL A 180 8.79 -12.28 21.80
N VAL A 181 9.20 -13.09 22.78
CA VAL A 181 8.94 -14.54 22.85
C VAL A 181 7.43 -14.83 22.98
N LEU A 182 6.71 -14.75 21.86
CA LEU A 182 5.29 -15.04 21.74
C LEU A 182 5.10 -16.27 20.84
N PRO A 183 3.96 -16.96 20.95
CA PRO A 183 3.63 -18.05 20.02
C PRO A 183 3.64 -17.59 18.56
N ASP A 184 4.18 -18.41 17.68
CA ASP A 184 4.15 -18.12 16.25
C ASP A 184 2.75 -18.38 15.66
N LEU A 185 2.34 -17.54 14.71
CA LEU A 185 1.09 -17.76 13.96
C LEU A 185 1.18 -18.95 13.00
N PHE A 186 2.41 -19.31 12.62
CA PHE A 186 2.70 -20.31 11.61
C PHE A 186 3.78 -21.25 12.14
N PRO A 187 3.76 -22.55 11.77
CA PRO A 187 4.76 -23.51 12.27
C PRO A 187 6.22 -23.14 11.93
N GLU A 188 6.43 -22.41 10.83
CA GLU A 188 7.76 -21.96 10.36
C GLU A 188 7.65 -20.51 9.89
N PRO A 189 7.65 -19.54 10.82
CA PRO A 189 7.35 -18.15 10.50
C PRO A 189 8.47 -17.52 9.67
N THR A 190 8.12 -17.07 8.47
CA THR A 190 8.99 -16.22 7.65
C THR A 190 8.45 -14.79 7.66
N PHE A 191 9.35 -13.80 7.56
CA PHE A 191 8.90 -12.40 7.45
C PHE A 191 8.05 -12.16 6.19
N ALA A 192 8.21 -12.99 5.16
CA ALA A 192 7.42 -12.94 3.94
C ALA A 192 5.94 -13.25 4.20
N GLN A 193 5.61 -14.18 5.09
CA GLN A 193 4.22 -14.48 5.46
C GLN A 193 3.56 -13.27 6.12
N THR A 194 4.22 -12.68 7.13
CA THR A 194 3.75 -11.45 7.79
C THR A 194 3.60 -10.31 6.78
N THR A 195 4.54 -10.20 5.83
CA THR A 195 4.48 -9.18 4.77
C THR A 195 3.30 -9.42 3.82
N HIS A 196 2.91 -10.66 3.51
CA HIS A 196 1.70 -10.95 2.73
C HIS A 196 0.44 -10.54 3.48
N LEU A 197 0.34 -10.78 4.80
CA LEU A 197 -0.79 -10.31 5.61
C LEU A 197 -0.90 -8.78 5.60
N LEU A 198 0.23 -8.07 5.72
CA LEU A 198 0.26 -6.60 5.74
C LEU A 198 0.05 -5.99 4.35
N ALA A 199 0.80 -6.42 3.34
CA ALA A 199 0.75 -5.84 2.01
C ALA A 199 -0.49 -6.32 1.23
N ALA A 200 -0.74 -7.63 1.14
CA ALA A 200 -1.87 -8.16 0.40
C ALA A 200 -3.16 -8.16 1.24
N GLY A 201 -3.11 -8.72 2.45
CA GLY A 201 -4.27 -8.84 3.35
C GLY A 201 -4.80 -7.50 3.85
N THR A 202 -3.93 -6.55 4.14
CA THR A 202 -4.34 -5.23 4.62
C THR A 202 -4.39 -4.23 3.48
N ALA A 203 -3.24 -3.87 2.88
CA ALA A 203 -3.19 -2.73 1.96
C ALA A 203 -3.89 -3.00 0.62
N ALA A 204 -3.63 -4.13 -0.04
CA ALA A 204 -4.27 -4.46 -1.32
C ALA A 204 -5.78 -4.68 -1.16
N LEU A 205 -6.20 -5.47 -0.16
CA LEU A 205 -7.64 -5.67 0.12
C LEU A 205 -8.35 -4.35 0.45
N LEU A 206 -7.70 -3.45 1.18
CA LEU A 206 -8.25 -2.12 1.42
C LEU A 206 -8.36 -1.32 0.13
N ILE A 207 -7.35 -1.36 -0.76
CA ILE A 207 -7.44 -0.74 -2.09
C ILE A 207 -8.61 -1.31 -2.88
N PHE A 208 -8.87 -2.62 -2.81
CA PHE A 208 -10.04 -3.21 -3.48
C PHE A 208 -11.35 -2.69 -2.87
N ALA A 209 -11.52 -2.83 -1.55
CA ALA A 209 -12.72 -2.43 -0.83
C ALA A 209 -13.01 -0.92 -0.96
N VAL A 210 -12.03 -0.08 -0.66
CA VAL A 210 -12.14 1.38 -0.78
C VAL A 210 -12.18 1.81 -2.24
N GLY A 211 -11.42 1.17 -3.12
CA GLY A 211 -11.33 1.52 -4.54
C GLY A 211 -12.66 1.32 -5.28
N PHE A 212 -13.38 0.24 -5.00
CA PHE A 212 -14.74 0.02 -5.54
C PHE A 212 -15.78 1.03 -5.04
N ARG A 213 -15.44 1.86 -4.06
CA ARG A 213 -16.26 2.99 -3.63
C ARG A 213 -15.75 4.30 -4.20
N LEU A 214 -14.45 4.53 -4.07
CA LEU A 214 -13.81 5.81 -4.33
C LEU A 214 -13.69 6.09 -5.82
N PHE A 215 -13.13 5.15 -6.59
CA PHE A 215 -12.86 5.37 -8.01
C PHE A 215 -14.13 5.54 -8.85
N PRO A 216 -15.22 4.78 -8.63
CA PRO A 216 -16.48 5.02 -9.32
C PRO A 216 -17.03 6.45 -9.14
N ARG A 217 -16.77 7.08 -7.99
CA ARG A 217 -17.17 8.48 -7.71
C ARG A 217 -16.25 9.48 -8.39
N PHE A 218 -14.94 9.23 -8.38
CA PHE A 218 -13.99 10.09 -9.07
C PHE A 218 -14.12 10.05 -10.59
N LEU A 219 -14.37 8.86 -11.15
CA LEU A 219 -14.51 8.60 -12.58
C LEU A 219 -15.95 8.78 -13.08
N VAL A 220 -16.93 8.98 -12.18
CA VAL A 220 -18.37 9.10 -12.53
C VAL A 220 -18.84 7.93 -13.41
N ALA A 221 -18.35 6.74 -13.10
CA ALA A 221 -18.66 5.52 -13.82
C ALA A 221 -19.07 4.41 -12.85
N SER A 222 -19.72 3.37 -13.34
CA SER A 222 -20.13 2.21 -12.54
C SER A 222 -19.24 1.00 -12.84
N PRO A 223 -18.70 0.33 -11.81
CA PRO A 223 -17.88 -0.86 -12.01
C PRO A 223 -18.77 -2.04 -12.41
N PRO A 224 -18.25 -3.01 -13.19
CA PRO A 224 -18.96 -4.27 -13.42
C PRO A 224 -19.20 -5.01 -12.08
N GLN A 225 -20.47 -5.22 -11.72
CA GLN A 225 -20.82 -5.80 -10.41
C GLN A 225 -20.29 -7.23 -10.23
N SER A 226 -20.20 -8.00 -11.32
CA SER A 226 -19.61 -9.34 -11.31
C SER A 226 -18.14 -9.33 -10.87
N LEU A 227 -17.36 -8.36 -11.34
CA LEU A 227 -15.96 -8.21 -10.92
C LEU A 227 -15.87 -7.86 -9.43
N VAL A 228 -16.75 -6.99 -8.93
CA VAL A 228 -16.81 -6.68 -7.48
C VAL A 228 -17.08 -7.96 -6.66
N ALA A 229 -18.05 -8.77 -7.10
CA ALA A 229 -18.45 -9.99 -6.42
C ALA A 229 -17.37 -11.08 -6.39
N VAL A 230 -16.44 -11.07 -7.35
CA VAL A 230 -15.32 -12.03 -7.42
C VAL A 230 -14.07 -11.50 -6.71
N VAL A 231 -13.71 -10.23 -6.97
CA VAL A 231 -12.46 -9.64 -6.50
C VAL A 231 -12.39 -9.55 -4.99
N LEU A 232 -13.46 -9.11 -4.32
CA LEU A 232 -13.42 -8.89 -2.88
C LEU A 232 -13.31 -10.20 -2.09
N PRO A 233 -14.11 -11.26 -2.35
CA PRO A 233 -13.88 -12.56 -1.72
C PRO A 233 -12.51 -13.17 -2.03
N ALA A 234 -12.07 -13.12 -3.29
CA ALA A 234 -10.77 -13.66 -3.68
C ALA A 234 -9.63 -12.93 -2.94
N GLY A 235 -9.65 -11.59 -2.92
CA GLY A 235 -8.68 -10.76 -2.21
C GLY A 235 -8.76 -10.89 -0.68
N ALA A 236 -9.91 -11.29 -0.14
CA ALA A 236 -10.08 -11.53 1.28
C ALA A 236 -9.55 -12.89 1.74
N VAL A 237 -9.59 -13.90 0.87
CA VAL A 237 -9.18 -15.28 1.22
C VAL A 237 -7.73 -15.56 0.83
N ALA A 238 -7.29 -15.06 -0.33
CA ALA A 238 -5.97 -15.36 -0.87
C ALA A 238 -4.79 -15.02 0.07
N PRO A 239 -4.76 -13.87 0.77
CA PRO A 239 -3.65 -13.52 1.65
C PRO A 239 -3.47 -14.50 2.81
N ALA A 240 -4.55 -15.01 3.41
CA ALA A 240 -4.48 -16.03 4.44
C ALA A 240 -3.93 -17.35 3.89
N ILE A 241 -4.41 -17.80 2.73
CA ILE A 241 -3.91 -19.03 2.10
C ILE A 241 -2.43 -18.88 1.72
N LEU A 242 -2.05 -17.74 1.15
CA LEU A 242 -0.65 -17.44 0.82
C LEU A 242 0.24 -17.40 2.05
N ALA A 243 -0.19 -16.74 3.14
CA ALA A 243 0.59 -16.70 4.36
C ALA A 243 0.73 -18.09 5.00
N TRP A 244 -0.36 -18.86 5.06
CA TRP A 244 -0.35 -20.21 5.62
C TRP A 244 0.47 -21.20 4.77
N GLY A 245 0.27 -21.16 3.46
CA GLY A 245 0.81 -22.10 2.49
C GLY A 245 2.07 -21.63 1.80
N LEU A 246 2.72 -20.55 2.23
CA LEU A 246 3.91 -20.01 1.56
C LEU A 246 4.98 -21.10 1.43
N TYR A 247 5.45 -21.35 0.20
CA TYR A 247 6.39 -22.43 -0.16
C TYR A 247 5.86 -23.87 0.02
N ARG A 248 4.56 -24.06 0.27
CA ARG A 248 3.91 -25.37 0.45
C ARG A 248 2.90 -25.64 -0.67
N ASN A 249 3.28 -26.44 -1.66
CA ASN A 249 2.33 -26.93 -2.67
C ASN A 249 1.44 -28.01 -2.05
N PRO A 250 0.11 -27.99 -2.22
CA PRO A 250 -0.71 -27.25 -3.21
C PRO A 250 -1.28 -25.89 -2.74
N TRP A 251 -1.17 -25.54 -1.46
CA TRP A 251 -1.80 -24.34 -0.90
C TRP A 251 -1.20 -23.05 -1.46
N PHE A 252 0.10 -23.01 -1.72
CA PHE A 252 0.75 -21.86 -2.34
C PHE A 252 0.15 -21.54 -3.72
N GLN A 253 -0.06 -22.56 -4.54
CA GLN A 253 -0.67 -22.44 -5.88
C GLN A 253 -2.10 -21.92 -5.81
N ALA A 254 -2.92 -22.47 -4.91
CA ALA A 254 -4.30 -22.03 -4.74
C ALA A 254 -4.37 -20.56 -4.28
N GLY A 255 -3.54 -20.19 -3.30
CA GLY A 255 -3.41 -18.81 -2.83
C GLY A 255 -2.94 -17.85 -3.93
N ALA A 256 -1.93 -18.24 -4.71
CA ALA A 256 -1.41 -17.43 -5.81
C ALA A 256 -2.45 -17.24 -6.92
N ALA A 257 -3.18 -18.29 -7.30
CA ALA A 257 -4.26 -18.22 -8.27
C ALA A 257 -5.39 -17.28 -7.81
N LEU A 258 -5.85 -17.42 -6.55
CA LEU A 258 -6.88 -16.54 -6.00
C LEU A 258 -6.42 -15.08 -5.91
N GLN A 259 -5.17 -14.84 -5.51
CA GLN A 259 -4.61 -13.48 -5.45
C GLN A 259 -4.51 -12.86 -6.85
N ALA A 260 -4.11 -13.65 -7.85
CA ALA A 260 -4.08 -13.20 -9.24
C ALA A 260 -5.49 -12.86 -9.75
N VAL A 261 -6.50 -13.69 -9.46
CA VAL A 261 -7.90 -13.37 -9.78
C VAL A 261 -8.33 -12.04 -9.17
N ALA A 262 -7.99 -11.79 -7.91
CA ALA A 262 -8.32 -10.52 -7.24
C ALA A 262 -7.65 -9.31 -7.91
N VAL A 263 -6.34 -9.39 -8.16
CA VAL A 263 -5.56 -8.27 -8.73
C VAL A 263 -5.95 -8.01 -10.19
N VAL A 264 -6.01 -9.05 -11.03
CA VAL A 264 -6.41 -8.92 -12.44
C VAL A 264 -7.86 -8.46 -12.56
N GLY A 265 -8.76 -9.00 -11.72
CA GLY A 265 -10.16 -8.57 -11.70
C GLY A 265 -10.31 -7.11 -11.28
N PHE A 266 -9.54 -6.63 -10.30
CA PHE A 266 -9.52 -5.22 -9.92
C PHE A 266 -8.97 -4.34 -11.04
N ALA A 267 -7.87 -4.76 -11.70
CA ALA A 267 -7.30 -4.06 -12.83
C ALA A 267 -8.30 -3.93 -13.99
N ALA A 268 -9.00 -5.01 -14.34
CA ALA A 268 -10.05 -5.00 -15.35
C ALA A 268 -11.21 -4.07 -14.98
N ALA A 269 -11.65 -4.08 -13.71
CA ALA A 269 -12.71 -3.19 -13.24
C ALA A 269 -12.28 -1.72 -13.29
N TYR A 270 -11.04 -1.41 -12.88
CA TYR A 270 -10.50 -0.05 -12.95
C TYR A 270 -10.35 0.42 -14.41
N ALA A 271 -9.82 -0.42 -15.29
CA ALA A 271 -9.73 -0.13 -16.73
C ALA A 271 -11.11 0.14 -17.35
N ALA A 272 -12.13 -0.65 -16.99
CA ALA A 272 -13.50 -0.43 -17.43
C ALA A 272 -14.06 0.92 -16.93
N LEU A 273 -13.81 1.29 -15.66
CA LEU A 273 -14.19 2.60 -15.13
C LEU A 273 -13.48 3.74 -15.87
N PHE A 274 -12.18 3.58 -16.12
CA PHE A 274 -11.35 4.58 -16.80
C PHE A 274 -11.80 4.79 -18.25
N ALA A 275 -12.08 3.70 -18.98
CA ALA A 275 -12.54 3.75 -20.37
C ALA A 275 -13.91 4.42 -20.49
N ARG A 276 -14.82 4.17 -19.55
CA ARG A 276 -16.18 4.74 -19.52
C ARG A 276 -16.25 6.18 -19.00
N SER A 277 -15.18 6.69 -18.40
CA SER A 277 -15.14 8.02 -17.80
C SER A 277 -14.76 9.07 -18.83
N ASP A 278 -15.46 10.20 -18.88
CA ASP A 278 -15.01 11.37 -19.65
C ASP A 278 -13.95 12.19 -18.88
N ARG A 279 -13.78 11.93 -17.58
CA ARG A 279 -12.79 12.64 -16.77
C ARG A 279 -11.39 12.08 -17.02
N ARG A 280 -10.48 12.96 -17.41
CA ARG A 280 -9.04 12.71 -17.54
C ARG A 280 -8.29 13.56 -16.52
N ARG A 281 -7.83 12.95 -15.43
CA ARG A 281 -7.04 13.61 -14.38
C ARG A 281 -5.76 12.82 -14.15
N VAL A 282 -4.67 13.51 -13.84
CA VAL A 282 -3.34 12.89 -13.63
C VAL A 282 -3.39 11.69 -12.67
N GLY A 283 -4.14 11.81 -11.57
CA GLY A 283 -4.24 10.74 -10.58
C GLY A 283 -4.82 9.44 -11.15
N PHE A 284 -5.63 9.48 -12.21
CA PHE A 284 -6.19 8.27 -12.82
C PHE A 284 -5.16 7.49 -13.65
N TYR A 285 -4.27 8.19 -14.33
CA TYR A 285 -3.16 7.57 -15.07
C TYR A 285 -2.17 6.90 -14.13
N ALA A 286 -1.90 7.50 -12.96
CA ALA A 286 -1.07 6.87 -11.93
C ALA A 286 -1.69 5.54 -11.44
N VAL A 287 -3.00 5.49 -11.19
CA VAL A 287 -3.67 4.23 -10.83
C VAL A 287 -3.64 3.22 -11.98
N LEU A 288 -3.76 3.65 -13.25
CA LEU A 288 -3.59 2.75 -14.41
C LEU A 288 -2.21 2.09 -14.41
N PHE A 289 -1.14 2.87 -14.21
CA PHE A 289 0.20 2.29 -14.08
C PHE A 289 0.27 1.33 -12.89
N GLY A 290 -0.34 1.69 -11.76
CA GLY A 290 -0.39 0.82 -10.58
C GLY A 290 -1.06 -0.52 -10.85
N VAL A 291 -2.28 -0.54 -11.41
CA VAL A 291 -2.97 -1.81 -11.70
C VAL A 291 -2.25 -2.63 -12.77
N ALA A 292 -1.59 -1.99 -13.74
CA ALA A 292 -0.74 -2.68 -14.71
C ALA A 292 0.48 -3.34 -14.03
N SER A 293 1.17 -2.62 -13.14
CA SER A 293 2.26 -3.20 -12.34
C SER A 293 1.78 -4.34 -11.45
N GLY A 294 0.55 -4.26 -10.92
CA GLY A 294 -0.05 -5.34 -10.13
C GLY A 294 -0.26 -6.60 -10.94
N VAL A 295 -0.77 -6.49 -12.17
CA VAL A 295 -0.90 -7.62 -13.10
C VAL A 295 0.47 -8.27 -13.34
N LEU A 296 1.50 -7.49 -13.67
CA LEU A 296 2.86 -8.02 -13.83
C LEU A 296 3.37 -8.68 -12.54
N GLY A 297 3.14 -8.05 -11.39
CA GLY A 297 3.53 -8.56 -10.08
C GLY A 297 2.92 -9.93 -9.76
N VAL A 298 1.62 -10.13 -10.03
CA VAL A 298 0.97 -11.44 -9.82
C VAL A 298 1.37 -12.48 -10.86
N LEU A 299 1.69 -12.08 -12.10
CA LEU A 299 2.24 -13.02 -13.09
C LEU A 299 3.59 -13.60 -12.63
N VAL A 300 4.47 -12.74 -12.10
CA VAL A 300 5.73 -13.19 -11.47
C VAL A 300 5.44 -14.07 -10.24
N GLY A 301 4.45 -13.73 -9.42
CA GLY A 301 4.04 -14.54 -8.27
C GLY A 301 3.48 -15.92 -8.64
N LEU A 302 2.70 -16.00 -9.72
CA LEU A 302 2.23 -17.27 -10.28
C LEU A 302 3.39 -18.11 -10.78
N ASN A 303 4.37 -17.50 -11.46
CA ASN A 303 5.59 -18.22 -11.83
C ASN A 303 6.24 -18.89 -10.61
N PHE A 304 6.40 -18.18 -9.48
CA PHE A 304 6.94 -18.81 -8.27
C PHE A 304 6.14 -20.02 -7.78
N ALA A 305 4.82 -19.94 -7.85
CA ALA A 305 3.95 -21.00 -7.36
C ALA A 305 4.00 -22.27 -8.23
N PHE A 306 4.27 -22.14 -9.53
CA PHE A 306 4.22 -23.25 -10.47
C PHE A 306 5.61 -23.76 -10.90
N THR A 307 6.63 -22.90 -10.96
CA THR A 307 7.96 -23.25 -11.47
C THR A 307 9.06 -23.13 -10.42
N GLY A 308 8.80 -22.51 -9.28
CA GLY A 308 9.77 -22.24 -8.21
C GLY A 308 10.31 -20.81 -8.22
N SER A 309 11.03 -20.42 -7.17
CA SER A 309 11.48 -19.03 -6.95
C SER A 309 12.97 -18.82 -7.20
N GLY A 310 13.32 -17.95 -8.15
CA GLY A 310 14.66 -17.36 -8.29
C GLY A 310 14.81 -16.08 -7.46
N PHE A 311 15.96 -15.86 -6.81
CA PHE A 311 16.18 -14.75 -5.85
C PHE A 311 15.94 -13.34 -6.41
N GLU A 312 16.29 -13.11 -7.68
CA GLU A 312 16.17 -11.79 -8.33
C GLU A 312 14.73 -11.43 -8.68
N LEU A 313 13.96 -12.41 -9.19
CA LEU A 313 12.55 -12.21 -9.49
C LEU A 313 11.75 -11.90 -8.22
N VAL A 314 12.16 -12.40 -7.05
CA VAL A 314 11.48 -12.07 -5.77
C VAL A 314 11.55 -10.57 -5.49
N ASP A 315 12.66 -9.91 -5.83
CA ASP A 315 12.79 -8.46 -5.66
C ASP A 315 11.92 -7.70 -6.66
N ALA A 316 11.91 -8.13 -7.92
CA ALA A 316 11.02 -7.57 -8.95
C ALA A 316 9.54 -7.74 -8.57
N HIS A 317 9.13 -8.91 -8.05
CA HIS A 317 7.78 -9.15 -7.54
C HIS A 317 7.42 -8.21 -6.40
N PHE A 318 8.31 -8.03 -5.43
CA PHE A 318 8.11 -7.11 -4.31
C PHE A 318 7.92 -5.67 -4.81
N ARG A 319 8.80 -5.20 -5.71
CA ARG A 319 8.76 -3.83 -6.22
C ARG A 319 7.55 -3.58 -7.12
N LEU A 320 7.20 -4.50 -8.02
CA LEU A 320 5.99 -4.40 -8.85
C LEU A 320 4.71 -4.31 -8.01
N ASN A 321 4.60 -5.09 -6.95
CA ASN A 321 3.40 -5.06 -6.11
C ASN A 321 3.39 -3.88 -5.13
N VAL A 322 4.51 -3.56 -4.47
CA VAL A 322 4.53 -2.54 -3.41
C VAL A 322 4.75 -1.13 -3.95
N LEU A 323 5.74 -0.92 -4.83
CA LEU A 323 5.97 0.39 -5.44
C LEU A 323 4.99 0.63 -6.60
N GLY A 324 4.81 -0.39 -7.45
CA GLY A 324 3.92 -0.31 -8.60
C GLY A 324 2.47 -0.31 -8.17
N PHE A 325 1.91 -1.48 -7.84
CA PHE A 325 0.48 -1.59 -7.55
C PHE A 325 0.02 -0.75 -6.36
N LEU A 326 0.55 -0.96 -5.16
CA LEU A 326 0.15 -0.19 -3.99
C LEU A 326 0.59 1.27 -4.12
N GLY A 327 1.87 1.50 -4.45
CA GLY A 327 2.47 2.83 -4.47
C GLY A 327 1.89 3.77 -5.52
N LEU A 328 1.77 3.36 -6.79
CA LEU A 328 1.19 4.22 -7.83
C LEU A 328 -0.32 4.41 -7.64
N THR A 329 -1.02 3.44 -7.04
CA THR A 329 -2.41 3.63 -6.63
C THR A 329 -2.53 4.68 -5.52
N ILE A 330 -1.62 4.66 -4.53
CA ILE A 330 -1.53 5.69 -3.48
C ILE A 330 -1.20 7.06 -4.08
N VAL A 331 -0.23 7.16 -4.98
CA VAL A 331 0.12 8.40 -5.69
C VAL A 331 -1.10 8.93 -6.43
N GLY A 332 -1.78 8.08 -7.18
CA GLY A 332 -2.96 8.46 -7.96
C GLY A 332 -4.13 8.92 -7.10
N ALA A 333 -4.44 8.19 -6.03
CA ALA A 333 -5.46 8.60 -5.06
C ALA A 333 -5.06 9.91 -4.36
N THR A 334 -3.78 10.08 -4.02
CA THR A 334 -3.25 11.29 -3.39
C THR A 334 -3.47 12.51 -4.28
N TYR A 335 -3.19 12.42 -5.59
CA TYR A 335 -3.48 13.50 -6.53
C TYR A 335 -4.97 13.81 -6.72
N GLN A 336 -5.88 12.88 -6.40
CA GLN A 336 -7.31 13.22 -6.37
C GLN A 336 -7.70 14.02 -5.13
N PHE A 337 -7.07 13.74 -3.98
CA PHE A 337 -7.34 14.46 -2.74
C PHE A 337 -6.56 15.76 -2.60
N TYR A 338 -5.36 15.82 -3.17
CA TYR A 338 -4.44 16.94 -3.12
C TYR A 338 -3.85 17.14 -4.53
N PRO A 339 -4.64 17.71 -5.47
CA PRO A 339 -4.19 17.88 -6.85
C PRO A 339 -2.96 18.77 -6.91
N PRO A 340 -1.92 18.44 -7.70
CA PRO A 340 -0.75 19.29 -7.85
C PRO A 340 -1.08 20.73 -8.26
N THR A 341 -2.14 20.92 -9.04
CA THR A 341 -2.59 22.21 -9.57
C THR A 341 -3.20 23.16 -8.53
N VAL A 342 -3.43 22.70 -7.29
CA VAL A 342 -3.93 23.61 -6.24
C VAL A 342 -2.81 24.42 -5.57
N GLY A 343 -1.55 24.12 -5.88
CA GLY A 343 -0.38 24.84 -5.38
C GLY A 343 0.11 25.92 -6.35
N SER A 344 0.85 26.90 -5.82
CA SER A 344 1.40 28.03 -6.59
C SER A 344 2.91 27.97 -6.82
N PHE A 345 3.61 27.01 -6.19
CA PHE A 345 5.05 26.84 -6.29
C PHE A 345 5.54 26.28 -7.66
N PRO A 346 6.82 26.50 -8.02
CA PRO A 346 7.38 26.01 -9.28
C PRO A 346 7.20 24.50 -9.46
N GLY A 347 6.61 24.11 -10.60
CA GLY A 347 6.35 22.70 -10.91
C GLY A 347 5.01 22.16 -10.38
N ALA A 348 4.20 22.93 -9.65
CA ALA A 348 2.85 22.56 -9.21
C ALA A 348 1.87 22.39 -10.39
N SER A 349 1.94 21.25 -11.08
CA SER A 349 1.14 20.99 -12.27
C SER A 349 0.81 19.52 -12.48
N ASP A 350 -0.28 19.25 -13.21
CA ASP A 350 -0.64 17.89 -13.63
C ASP A 350 0.43 17.24 -14.52
N ARG A 351 1.19 18.03 -15.30
CA ARG A 351 2.30 17.52 -16.13
C ARG A 351 3.42 16.96 -15.25
N THR A 352 3.80 17.70 -14.20
CA THR A 352 4.82 17.24 -13.24
C THR A 352 4.34 16.03 -12.47
N GLY A 353 3.06 15.99 -12.06
CA GLY A 353 2.47 14.82 -11.42
C GLY A 353 2.47 13.58 -12.33
N LEU A 354 2.20 13.77 -13.64
CA LEU A 354 2.24 12.68 -14.61
C LEU A 354 3.67 12.19 -14.82
N ALA A 355 4.64 13.12 -14.91
CA ALA A 355 6.05 12.78 -15.00
C ALA A 355 6.52 11.97 -13.79
N ALA A 356 6.11 12.34 -12.57
CA ALA A 356 6.42 11.57 -11.36
C ALA A 356 5.89 10.13 -11.44
N ALA A 357 4.63 9.96 -11.82
CA ALA A 357 4.02 8.64 -11.97
C ALA A 357 4.67 7.82 -13.10
N ALA A 358 4.98 8.45 -14.24
CA ALA A 358 5.63 7.81 -15.37
C ALA A 358 7.07 7.38 -15.04
N LEU A 359 7.84 8.22 -14.34
CA LEU A 359 9.20 7.89 -13.89
C LEU A 359 9.22 6.66 -12.98
N ILE A 360 8.24 6.54 -12.07
CA ILE A 360 8.09 5.34 -11.23
C ILE A 360 7.65 4.14 -12.06
N GLY A 361 6.59 4.27 -12.85
CA GLY A 361 6.01 3.16 -13.62
C GLY A 361 6.92 2.62 -14.71
N LEU A 362 7.51 3.49 -15.53
CA LEU A 362 8.48 3.10 -16.56
C LEU A 362 9.81 2.66 -15.95
N GLY A 363 10.21 3.24 -14.81
CA GLY A 363 11.37 2.79 -14.05
C GLY A 363 11.23 1.33 -13.59
N LEU A 364 10.05 0.94 -13.11
CA LEU A 364 9.73 -0.45 -12.76
C LEU A 364 9.78 -1.39 -13.98
N LEU A 365 9.29 -0.95 -15.14
CA LEU A 365 9.37 -1.74 -16.37
C LEU A 365 10.81 -1.91 -16.84
N GLY A 366 11.61 -0.85 -16.79
CA GLY A 366 13.04 -0.90 -17.10
C GLY A 366 13.80 -1.81 -16.13
N GLU A 367 13.48 -1.76 -14.84
CA GLU A 367 14.04 -2.64 -13.83
C GLU A 367 13.68 -4.11 -14.09
N LEU A 368 12.40 -4.43 -14.31
CA LEU A 368 11.96 -5.80 -14.62
C LEU A 368 12.63 -6.34 -15.90
N SER A 369 12.65 -5.52 -16.96
CA SER A 369 13.25 -5.91 -18.25
C SER A 369 14.75 -6.11 -18.10
N GLY A 370 15.41 -5.26 -17.31
CA GLY A 370 16.82 -5.41 -16.95
C GLY A 370 17.10 -6.69 -16.19
N THR A 371 16.26 -7.06 -15.21
CA THR A 371 16.39 -8.34 -14.50
C THR A 371 16.23 -9.53 -15.44
N ILE A 372 15.24 -9.52 -16.34
CA ILE A 372 15.02 -10.62 -17.30
C ILE A 372 16.18 -10.74 -18.30
N ALA A 373 16.74 -9.61 -18.72
CA ALA A 373 17.86 -9.54 -19.66
C ALA A 373 19.24 -9.57 -19.00
N GLU A 374 19.31 -9.81 -17.68
CA GLU A 374 20.55 -9.82 -16.89
C GLU A 374 21.41 -8.53 -17.05
N SER A 375 20.74 -7.38 -17.25
CA SER A 375 21.35 -6.07 -17.47
C SER A 375 21.33 -5.20 -16.20
N GLY A 376 22.44 -5.18 -15.47
CA GLY A 376 22.61 -4.33 -14.28
C GLY A 376 22.47 -2.83 -14.56
N THR A 377 22.83 -2.37 -15.76
CA THR A 377 22.64 -0.97 -16.19
C THR A 377 21.16 -0.61 -16.30
N ALA A 378 20.33 -1.48 -16.90
CA ALA A 378 18.89 -1.26 -17.02
C ALA A 378 18.21 -1.27 -15.64
N VAL A 379 18.62 -2.18 -14.74
CA VAL A 379 18.17 -2.20 -13.34
C VAL A 379 18.52 -0.89 -12.63
N THR A 380 19.76 -0.43 -12.75
CA THR A 380 20.23 0.83 -12.14
C THR A 380 19.45 2.04 -12.66
N ALA A 381 19.28 2.14 -13.98
CA ALA A 381 18.50 3.21 -14.61
C ALA A 381 17.04 3.19 -14.16
N GLY A 382 16.43 2.00 -14.07
CA GLY A 382 15.07 1.83 -13.58
C GLY A 382 14.89 2.32 -12.13
N ARG A 383 15.81 1.96 -11.24
CA ARG A 383 15.80 2.41 -9.83
C ARG A 383 16.06 3.90 -9.69
N ALA A 384 16.98 4.46 -10.48
CA ALA A 384 17.25 5.89 -10.49
C ALA A 384 16.02 6.69 -10.97
N SER A 385 15.37 6.23 -12.03
CA SER A 385 14.09 6.79 -12.52
C SER A 385 13.02 6.75 -11.43
N ALA A 386 12.86 5.60 -10.77
CA ALA A 386 11.85 5.44 -9.73
C ALA A 386 12.13 6.29 -8.47
N LEU A 387 13.39 6.54 -8.12
CA LEU A 387 13.77 7.51 -7.09
C LEU A 387 13.44 8.93 -7.50
N ALA A 388 13.80 9.34 -8.72
CA ALA A 388 13.47 10.67 -9.23
C ALA A 388 11.96 10.94 -9.18
N GLY A 389 11.15 9.98 -9.64
CA GLY A 389 9.69 10.08 -9.57
C GLY A 389 9.16 10.16 -8.13
N ALA A 390 9.73 9.40 -7.19
CA ALA A 390 9.39 9.48 -5.77
C ALA A 390 9.70 10.85 -5.16
N VAL A 391 10.87 11.42 -5.48
CA VAL A 391 11.27 12.77 -5.03
C VAL A 391 10.33 13.83 -5.57
N VAL A 392 9.99 13.76 -6.86
CA VAL A 392 9.03 14.70 -7.47
C VAL A 392 7.64 14.57 -6.84
N PHE A 393 7.16 13.34 -6.61
CA PHE A 393 5.90 13.11 -5.89
C PHE A 393 5.92 13.72 -4.48
N ALA A 394 6.97 13.47 -3.70
CA ALA A 394 7.12 14.02 -2.37
C ALA A 394 7.18 15.55 -2.40
N GLY A 395 7.94 16.15 -3.32
CA GLY A 395 8.05 17.60 -3.49
C GLY A 395 6.70 18.24 -3.81
N LEU A 396 5.93 17.66 -4.75
CA LEU A 396 4.58 18.13 -5.08
C LEU A 396 3.64 18.07 -3.87
N LEU A 397 3.66 16.95 -3.14
CA LEU A 397 2.77 16.75 -1.99
C LEU A 397 3.11 17.69 -0.83
N LEU A 398 4.40 17.80 -0.49
CA LEU A 398 4.88 18.64 0.60
C LEU A 398 4.72 20.12 0.26
N GLY A 399 4.94 20.52 -1.00
CA GLY A 399 4.68 21.88 -1.47
C GLY A 399 3.20 22.27 -1.29
N VAL A 400 2.27 21.39 -1.69
CA VAL A 400 0.83 21.62 -1.48
C VAL A 400 0.47 21.72 0.01
N PHE A 401 1.12 20.93 0.88
CA PHE A 401 0.89 21.00 2.32
C PHE A 401 1.51 22.23 2.98
N TYR A 402 2.60 22.77 2.44
CA TYR A 402 3.23 23.98 2.96
C TYR A 402 2.36 25.22 2.71
N GLU A 403 1.70 25.30 1.56
CA GLU A 403 0.80 26.41 1.23
C GLU A 403 -0.61 26.33 1.88
N ARG A 404 -0.94 25.25 2.63
CA ARG A 404 -2.32 24.93 3.10
C ARG A 404 -2.42 24.43 4.54
#